data_AF-A0AA91EFE8-F1
#
_entry.id   AF-A0AA91EFE8-F1
#
_cell.length_a   1.000
_cell.length_b   1.000
_cell.length_c   1.000
_cell.angle_alpha   90.00
_cell.angle_beta   90.00
_cell.angle_gamma   90.00
#
_symmetry.space_group_name_H-M   'P 1'
#
loop_
_entity.id
_entity.type
_entity.pdbx_description
1 polymer ?
#
loop_
_entity_poly.entity_id
_entity_poly.type
_entity_poly.pdbx_seq_one_letter_code
_entity_poly.pdbx_strand_id
1 'polypeptide(L)'
;MAQNNSSRIGSNANSERSRIEQAAILMLSIGEAAAATVMQKLSREEVIRISETMARMHGVKVAQARQAINNFFQDYQEQSGINGASRTYLQGILEKSLGGEIARSVINGIYGDEIRYRMARLQWVDIPQLAALIEQEHLQLQAVFLAFLPPEVAAGIPVLPA
;
A
#
# COMPACT_ATOMS: atom_id res chain seq x y z
N MET A 1 48.79 4.56 -40.77
CA MET A 1 49.31 4.03 -39.49
C MET A 1 48.33 4.50 -38.41
N ALA A 2 47.25 3.76 -38.17
CA ALA A 2 47.10 2.61 -37.26
C ALA A 2 46.74 3.04 -35.82
N GLN A 3 45.75 2.32 -35.24
CA GLN A 3 45.19 2.35 -33.87
C GLN A 3 43.90 3.18 -33.71
N ASN A 4 42.80 2.71 -33.09
CA ASN A 4 42.47 1.41 -32.52
C ASN A 4 40.94 1.33 -32.29
N ASN A 5 40.34 0.19 -32.63
CA ASN A 5 39.03 -0.24 -32.18
C ASN A 5 39.13 -0.67 -30.69
N SER A 6 38.02 -0.70 -29.97
CA SER A 6 37.82 -1.35 -28.65
C SER A 6 37.91 -0.44 -27.42
N SER A 7 36.74 -0.05 -26.90
CA SER A 7 36.36 -0.08 -25.47
C SER A 7 34.88 0.33 -25.35
N ARG A 8 33.94 -0.59 -25.64
CA ARG A 8 33.24 -1.43 -24.66
C ARG A 8 32.02 -0.76 -24.00
N ILE A 9 30.89 -1.10 -24.61
CA ILE A 9 29.56 -1.30 -24.05
C ILE A 9 29.61 -1.73 -22.57
N GLY A 10 28.97 -0.96 -21.70
CA GLY A 10 28.65 -1.28 -20.31
C GLY A 10 27.96 -0.06 -19.67
N SER A 11 26.77 -0.10 -19.06
CA SER A 11 26.02 -1.23 -18.51
C SER A 11 24.58 -0.77 -18.18
N ASN A 12 23.61 -1.08 -19.05
CA ASN A 12 22.16 -1.02 -18.73
C ASN A 12 21.59 -2.41 -18.38
N ALA A 13 22.44 -3.34 -17.93
CA ALA A 13 22.09 -4.75 -17.74
C ALA A 13 21.37 -5.07 -16.42
N ASN A 14 20.88 -4.06 -15.67
CA ASN A 14 20.35 -4.27 -14.31
C ASN A 14 18.86 -3.93 -14.14
N SER A 15 18.19 -3.45 -15.20
CA SER A 15 16.80 -2.96 -15.14
C SER A 15 15.77 -3.81 -15.89
N GLU A 16 16.17 -4.76 -16.73
CA GLU A 16 15.25 -5.60 -17.51
C GLU A 16 15.50 -7.09 -17.27
N ARG A 17 15.28 -7.56 -16.02
CA ARG A 17 15.13 -9.00 -15.82
C ARG A 17 13.81 -9.45 -16.40
N SER A 18 13.84 -10.54 -17.18
CA SER A 18 12.64 -11.11 -17.79
C SER A 18 11.57 -11.39 -16.73
N ARG A 19 10.28 -11.19 -17.05
CA ARG A 19 9.18 -11.47 -16.11
C ARG A 19 9.22 -12.91 -15.57
N ILE A 20 9.77 -13.84 -16.35
CA ILE A 20 9.97 -15.24 -15.93
C ILE A 20 11.05 -15.34 -14.83
N GLU A 21 12.13 -14.56 -14.92
CA GLU A 21 13.15 -14.51 -13.85
C GLU A 21 12.59 -13.88 -12.58
N GLN A 22 11.78 -12.83 -12.71
CA GLN A 22 11.14 -12.20 -11.55
C GLN A 22 10.17 -13.17 -10.87
N ALA A 23 9.39 -13.93 -11.64
CA ALA A 23 8.54 -15.00 -11.12
C ALA A 23 9.37 -16.09 -10.43
N ALA A 24 10.48 -16.53 -11.01
CA ALA A 24 11.37 -17.51 -10.39
C ALA A 24 11.95 -17.00 -9.04
N ILE A 25 12.37 -15.72 -8.96
CA ILE A 25 12.81 -15.09 -7.72
C ILE A 25 11.69 -15.08 -6.68
N LEU A 26 10.47 -14.71 -7.08
CA LEU A 26 9.31 -14.68 -6.18
C LEU A 26 9.02 -16.07 -5.61
N MET A 27 9.03 -17.10 -6.47
CA MET A 27 8.82 -18.49 -6.07
C MET A 27 9.87 -18.98 -5.07
N LEU A 28 11.14 -18.62 -5.28
CA LEU A 28 12.22 -18.91 -4.32
C LEU A 28 12.07 -18.13 -3.00
N SER A 29 11.43 -16.97 -3.02
CA SER A 29 11.30 -16.07 -1.86
C SER A 29 10.12 -16.40 -0.94
N ILE A 30 9.02 -16.95 -1.49
CA ILE A 30 7.80 -17.29 -0.72
C ILE A 30 7.89 -18.63 0.03
N GLY A 31 8.95 -19.41 -0.22
CA GLY A 31 9.18 -20.71 0.40
C GLY A 31 8.47 -21.87 -0.29
N GLU A 32 8.93 -23.09 0.00
CA GLU A 32 8.59 -24.31 -0.75
C GLU A 32 7.09 -24.64 -0.75
N ALA A 33 6.42 -24.58 0.41
CA ALA A 33 5.00 -24.92 0.52
C ALA A 33 4.10 -23.97 -0.27
N ALA A 34 4.39 -22.66 -0.21
CA ALA A 34 3.63 -21.65 -0.95
C ALA A 34 3.90 -21.77 -2.46
N ALA A 35 5.17 -21.94 -2.85
CA ALA A 35 5.56 -22.13 -4.24
C ALA A 35 4.93 -23.39 -4.84
N ALA A 36 4.88 -24.51 -4.11
CA ALA A 36 4.22 -25.73 -4.56
C ALA A 36 2.74 -25.52 -4.87
N THR A 37 2.03 -24.78 -4.00
CA THR A 37 0.62 -24.44 -4.19
C THR A 37 0.40 -23.60 -5.46
N VAL A 38 1.30 -22.67 -5.76
CA VAL A 38 1.25 -21.86 -6.99
C VAL A 38 1.56 -22.72 -8.22
N MET A 39 2.60 -23.56 -8.19
CA MET A 39 2.97 -24.45 -9.30
C MET A 39 1.82 -25.39 -9.70
N GLN A 40 1.02 -25.87 -8.74
CA GLN A 40 -0.16 -26.71 -9.02
C GLN A 40 -1.26 -26.00 -9.83
N LYS A 41 -1.26 -24.66 -9.88
CA LYS A 41 -2.23 -23.86 -10.64
C LYS A 41 -1.75 -23.49 -12.04
N LEU A 42 -0.50 -23.79 -12.38
CA LEU A 42 0.11 -23.46 -13.65
C LEU A 42 -0.01 -24.59 -14.66
N SER A 43 0.05 -24.25 -15.95
CA SER A 43 0.13 -25.25 -17.02
C SER A 43 1.49 -25.96 -17.03
N ARG A 44 1.55 -27.14 -17.65
CA ARG A 44 2.79 -27.94 -17.76
C ARG A 44 3.95 -27.12 -18.37
N GLU A 45 3.67 -26.33 -19.38
CA GLU A 45 4.69 -25.51 -20.06
C GLU A 45 5.23 -24.38 -19.18
N GLU A 46 4.37 -23.76 -18.37
CA GLU A 46 4.77 -22.72 -17.43
C GLU A 46 5.62 -23.28 -16.28
N VAL A 47 5.22 -24.44 -15.74
CA VAL A 47 5.99 -25.12 -14.69
C VAL A 47 7.40 -25.45 -15.17
N ILE A 48 7.56 -25.98 -16.39
CA ILE A 48 8.87 -26.29 -16.97
C ILE A 48 9.71 -25.01 -17.10
N ARG A 49 9.14 -23.95 -17.70
CA ARG A 49 9.85 -22.67 -17.91
C ARG A 49 10.32 -22.04 -16.60
N ILE A 50 9.46 -22.01 -15.58
CA ILE A 50 9.81 -21.43 -14.29
C ILE A 50 10.84 -22.31 -13.57
N SER A 51 10.67 -23.63 -13.58
CA SER A 51 11.60 -24.57 -12.93
C SER A 51 13.00 -24.52 -13.52
N GLU A 52 13.12 -24.49 -14.86
CA GLU A 52 14.41 -24.31 -15.54
C GLU A 52 15.07 -22.99 -15.17
N THR A 53 14.26 -21.93 -15.09
CA THR A 53 14.76 -20.60 -14.72
C THR A 53 15.25 -20.61 -13.28
N MET A 54 14.48 -21.15 -12.34
CA MET A 54 14.89 -21.32 -10.94
C MET A 54 16.20 -22.13 -10.82
N ALA A 55 16.36 -23.20 -11.61
CA ALA A 55 17.57 -24.02 -11.60
C ALA A 55 18.81 -23.29 -12.12
N ARG A 56 18.65 -22.41 -13.12
CA ARG A 56 19.74 -21.59 -13.67
C ARG A 56 20.15 -20.43 -12.74
N MET A 57 19.26 -20.04 -11.82
CA MET A 57 19.50 -18.93 -10.92
C MET A 57 20.42 -19.33 -9.75
N HIS A 58 21.57 -18.68 -9.67
CA HIS A 58 22.53 -18.86 -8.60
C HIS A 58 22.85 -17.50 -7.96
N GLY A 59 22.87 -17.45 -6.63
CA GLY A 59 23.28 -16.24 -5.89
C GLY A 59 22.30 -15.07 -5.98
N VAL A 60 20.99 -15.32 -5.82
CA VAL A 60 19.98 -14.25 -5.75
C VAL A 60 20.28 -13.35 -4.55
N LYS A 61 20.63 -12.09 -4.83
CA LYS A 61 20.90 -11.11 -3.77
C LYS A 61 19.58 -10.66 -3.13
N VAL A 62 19.60 -10.37 -1.82
CA VAL A 62 18.44 -9.84 -1.08
C VAL A 62 17.82 -8.61 -1.77
N ALA A 63 18.65 -7.73 -2.34
CA ALA A 63 18.17 -6.56 -3.10
C ALA A 63 17.35 -6.95 -4.34
N GLN A 64 17.71 -8.03 -5.03
CA GLN A 64 17.01 -8.52 -6.22
C GLN A 64 15.69 -9.19 -5.84
N ALA A 65 15.67 -9.94 -4.74
CA ALA A 65 14.44 -10.50 -4.18
C ALA A 65 13.44 -9.41 -3.79
N ARG A 66 13.92 -8.36 -3.09
CA ARG A 66 13.10 -7.19 -2.74
C ARG A 66 12.54 -6.50 -3.98
N GLN A 67 13.37 -6.30 -5.01
CA GLN A 67 12.91 -5.68 -6.25
C GLN A 67 11.84 -6.51 -6.96
N ALA A 68 12.03 -7.82 -7.10
CA ALA A 68 11.06 -8.71 -7.75
C ALA A 68 9.72 -8.74 -6.99
N ILE A 69 9.75 -8.75 -5.66
CA ILE A 69 8.55 -8.68 -4.82
C ILE A 69 7.84 -7.34 -5.00
N ASN A 70 8.58 -6.22 -4.97
CA ASN A 70 7.99 -4.89 -5.15
C ASN A 70 7.34 -4.74 -6.54
N ASN A 71 8.02 -5.19 -7.60
CA ASN A 71 7.48 -5.18 -8.95
C ASN A 71 6.20 -6.02 -9.05
N PHE A 72 6.19 -7.23 -8.45
CA PHE A 72 5.01 -8.07 -8.41
C PHE A 72 3.83 -7.37 -7.72
N PHE A 73 4.08 -6.71 -6.58
CA PHE A 73 3.03 -5.95 -5.90
C PHE A 73 2.52 -4.77 -6.71
N GLN A 74 3.39 -4.08 -7.46
CA GLN A 74 3.00 -2.98 -8.33
C GLN A 74 2.16 -3.47 -9.52
N ASP A 75 2.63 -4.49 -10.23
CA ASP A 75 1.89 -5.15 -11.32
C ASP A 75 0.54 -5.68 -10.81
N TYR A 76 0.52 -6.30 -9.62
CA TYR A 76 -0.70 -6.76 -9.00
C TYR A 76 -1.65 -5.60 -8.69
N GLN A 77 -1.17 -4.49 -8.11
CA GLN A 77 -1.98 -3.31 -7.82
C GLN A 77 -2.66 -2.76 -9.07
N GLU A 78 -1.92 -2.60 -10.17
CA GLU A 78 -2.43 -2.11 -11.44
C GLU A 78 -3.49 -3.05 -12.04
N GLN A 79 -3.24 -4.36 -12.02
CA GLN A 79 -4.13 -5.35 -12.64
C GLN A 79 -5.36 -5.69 -11.79
N SER A 80 -5.25 -5.61 -10.47
CA SER A 80 -6.37 -5.86 -9.55
C SER A 80 -7.21 -4.59 -9.27
N GLY A 81 -6.81 -3.42 -9.80
CA GLY A 81 -7.46 -2.14 -9.52
C GLY A 81 -7.30 -1.71 -8.06
N ILE A 82 -6.35 -2.31 -7.34
CA ILE A 82 -6.02 -1.99 -5.95
C ILE A 82 -5.08 -0.78 -6.01
N ASN A 83 -5.65 0.39 -6.28
CA ASN A 83 -4.95 1.67 -6.17
C ASN A 83 -4.62 1.93 -4.69
N GLY A 84 -3.43 1.50 -4.27
CA GLY A 84 -3.04 1.45 -2.86
C GLY A 84 -3.81 0.34 -2.14
N ALA A 85 -3.25 -0.23 -1.05
CA ALA A 85 -3.90 -1.30 -0.29
C ALA A 85 -5.36 -0.93 0.02
N SER A 86 -6.28 -1.46 -0.79
CA SER A 86 -7.69 -1.12 -0.70
C SER A 86 -8.12 -1.49 0.70
N ARG A 87 -8.88 -0.61 1.35
CA ARG A 87 -9.44 -0.85 2.69
C ARG A 87 -9.96 -2.29 2.83
N THR A 88 -10.57 -2.80 1.76
CA THR A 88 -11.09 -4.17 1.63
C THR A 88 -10.01 -5.26 1.70
N TYR A 89 -8.85 -5.06 1.07
CA TYR A 89 -7.74 -6.01 1.11
C TYR A 89 -7.09 -6.07 2.49
N LEU A 90 -6.85 -4.90 3.09
CA LEU A 90 -6.29 -4.77 4.44
C LEU A 90 -7.27 -5.30 5.49
N GLN A 91 -8.57 -5.06 5.30
CA GLN A 91 -9.65 -5.66 6.08
C GLN A 91 -9.63 -7.19 5.96
N GLY A 92 -9.53 -7.74 4.75
CA GLY A 92 -9.48 -9.20 4.55
C GLY A 92 -8.26 -9.87 5.20
N ILE A 93 -7.12 -9.18 5.27
CA ILE A 93 -5.93 -9.67 5.99
C ILE A 93 -6.18 -9.65 7.50
N LEU A 94 -6.66 -8.54 8.03
CA LEU A 94 -6.90 -8.38 9.46
C LEU A 94 -8.03 -9.29 9.95
N GLU A 95 -9.09 -9.50 9.17
CA GLU A 95 -10.18 -10.42 9.50
C GLU A 95 -9.68 -11.86 9.61
N LYS A 96 -8.84 -12.29 8.67
CA LYS A 96 -8.25 -13.65 8.68
C LYS A 96 -7.24 -13.87 9.81
N SER A 97 -6.63 -12.80 10.33
CA SER A 97 -5.56 -12.88 11.32
C SER A 97 -6.03 -12.60 12.75
N LEU A 98 -7.00 -11.70 12.93
CA LEU A 98 -7.43 -11.15 14.21
C LEU A 98 -8.94 -11.34 14.49
N GLY A 99 -9.71 -11.79 13.50
CA GLY A 99 -11.17 -11.92 13.59
C GLY A 99 -11.92 -10.63 13.21
N GLY A 100 -13.20 -10.78 12.87
CA GLY A 100 -14.03 -9.73 12.26
C GLY A 100 -14.17 -8.44 13.08
N GLU A 101 -14.34 -8.54 14.39
CA GLU A 101 -14.57 -7.38 15.26
C GLU A 101 -13.32 -6.51 15.42
N ILE A 102 -12.18 -7.13 15.75
CA ILE A 102 -10.91 -6.46 15.95
C ILE A 102 -10.42 -5.86 14.64
N ALA A 103 -10.53 -6.60 13.54
CA ALA A 103 -10.18 -6.11 12.21
C ALA A 103 -10.98 -4.86 11.82
N ARG A 104 -12.29 -4.85 12.09
CA ARG A 104 -13.15 -3.71 11.77
C ARG A 104 -12.83 -2.48 12.62
N SER A 105 -12.51 -2.67 13.90
CA SER A 105 -12.05 -1.60 14.79
C SER A 105 -10.74 -0.98 14.31
N VAL A 106 -9.74 -1.81 13.98
CA VAL A 106 -8.43 -1.35 13.48
C VAL A 106 -8.57 -0.67 12.12
N ILE A 107 -9.35 -1.24 11.20
CA ILE A 107 -9.62 -0.63 9.89
C ILE A 107 -10.37 0.69 10.02
N ASN A 108 -11.31 0.80 10.96
CA ASN A 108 -11.99 2.06 11.23
C ASN A 108 -11.04 3.08 11.88
N GLY A 109 -10.10 2.67 12.72
CA GLY A 109 -9.05 3.57 13.21
C GLY A 109 -8.09 4.08 12.12
N ILE A 110 -7.81 3.27 11.09
CA ILE A 110 -6.89 3.62 10.00
C ILE A 110 -7.58 4.41 8.88
N TYR A 111 -8.77 3.99 8.46
CA TYR A 111 -9.50 4.55 7.31
C TYR A 111 -10.78 5.28 7.70
N GLY A 112 -11.40 4.85 8.78
CA GLY A 112 -12.70 5.32 9.23
C GLY A 112 -12.60 6.54 10.11
N ASP A 113 -11.77 7.53 9.75
CA ASP A 113 -11.99 8.90 10.16
C ASP A 113 -11.03 9.91 9.53
N GLU A 114 -10.96 9.96 8.20
CA GLU A 114 -10.22 11.06 7.57
C GLU A 114 -10.79 12.43 8.01
N ILE A 115 -12.11 12.50 8.22
CA ILE A 115 -12.77 13.69 8.75
C ILE A 115 -12.40 13.91 10.23
N ARG A 116 -12.60 12.96 11.17
CA ARG A 116 -12.15 13.25 12.56
C ARG A 116 -10.65 13.46 12.67
N TYR A 117 -9.82 12.83 11.87
CA TYR A 117 -8.37 13.09 11.84
C TYR A 117 -8.08 14.52 11.37
N ARG A 118 -8.75 14.99 10.31
CA ARG A 118 -8.67 16.39 9.86
C ARG A 118 -9.22 17.37 10.92
N MET A 119 -10.34 17.04 11.55
CA MET A 119 -10.95 17.85 12.62
C MET A 119 -10.11 17.86 13.90
N ALA A 120 -9.41 16.77 14.22
CA ALA A 120 -8.46 16.72 15.32
C ALA A 120 -7.29 17.68 15.11
N ARG A 121 -6.92 18.01 13.85
CA ARG A 121 -5.90 19.04 13.60
C ARG A 121 -6.37 20.46 13.89
N LEU A 122 -7.69 20.69 13.95
CA LEU A 122 -8.25 21.99 14.34
C LEU A 122 -8.07 22.27 15.83
N GLN A 123 -7.66 21.28 16.64
CA GLN A 123 -7.28 21.51 18.05
C GLN A 123 -6.08 22.44 18.22
N TRP A 124 -5.27 22.61 17.17
CA TRP A 124 -4.10 23.50 17.17
C TRP A 124 -4.41 24.90 16.63
N VAL A 125 -5.68 25.17 16.29
CA VAL A 125 -6.16 26.51 15.90
C VAL A 125 -6.74 27.18 17.14
N ASP A 126 -6.43 28.46 17.34
CA ASP A 126 -6.96 29.23 18.45
C ASP A 126 -8.51 29.26 18.42
N ILE A 127 -9.13 28.91 19.55
CA ILE A 127 -10.60 28.79 19.70
C ILE A 127 -11.36 30.01 19.18
N PRO A 128 -10.94 31.28 19.44
CA PRO A 128 -11.66 32.45 18.91
C PRO A 128 -11.62 32.56 17.39
N GLN A 129 -10.52 32.12 16.75
CA GLN A 129 -10.39 32.13 15.28
C GLN A 129 -11.23 31.01 14.66
N LEU A 130 -11.22 29.83 15.28
CA LEU A 130 -12.04 28.70 14.84
C LEU A 130 -13.54 29.01 14.97
N ALA A 131 -13.96 29.67 16.05
CA ALA A 131 -15.34 30.10 16.25
C ALA A 131 -15.80 31.09 15.16
N ALA A 132 -14.98 32.10 14.85
CA ALA A 132 -15.30 33.07 13.79
C ALA A 132 -15.40 32.44 12.39
N LEU A 133 -14.65 31.37 12.12
CA LEU A 133 -14.76 30.61 10.88
C LEU A 133 -16.04 29.77 10.84
N ILE A 134 -16.38 29.10 11.93
CA ILE A 134 -17.59 28.26 12.02
C ILE A 134 -18.86 29.13 11.97
N GLU A 135 -18.85 30.32 12.58
CA GLU A 135 -19.95 31.28 12.52
C GLU A 135 -20.30 31.72 11.09
N GLN A 136 -19.34 31.70 10.17
CA GLN A 136 -19.56 32.06 8.76
C GLN A 136 -20.19 30.94 7.94
N GLU A 137 -20.26 29.72 8.49
CA GLU A 137 -20.82 28.55 7.80
C GLU A 137 -22.33 28.42 8.03
N HIS A 138 -23.00 27.66 7.16
CA HIS A 138 -24.43 27.41 7.31
C HIS A 138 -24.76 26.51 8.51
N LEU A 139 -25.95 26.67 9.12
CA LEU A 139 -26.35 26.00 10.38
C LEU A 139 -26.15 24.48 10.39
N GLN A 140 -26.42 23.79 9.28
CA GLN A 140 -26.19 22.34 9.23
C GLN A 140 -24.70 21.98 9.24
N LEU A 141 -23.85 22.81 8.64
CA LEU A 141 -22.41 22.57 8.62
C LEU A 141 -21.78 22.92 9.98
N GLN A 142 -22.27 23.95 10.66
CA GLN A 142 -21.92 24.25 12.05
C GLN A 142 -22.20 23.04 12.97
N ALA A 143 -23.37 22.42 12.85
CA ALA A 143 -23.72 21.22 13.61
C ALA A 143 -22.78 20.04 13.32
N VAL A 144 -22.35 19.88 12.07
CA VAL A 144 -21.37 18.85 11.68
C VAL A 144 -20.00 19.14 12.29
N PHE A 145 -19.52 20.39 12.27
CA PHE A 145 -18.25 20.75 12.92
C PHE A 145 -18.29 20.44 14.42
N LEU A 146 -19.34 20.85 15.12
CA LEU A 146 -19.48 20.59 16.57
C LEU A 146 -19.57 19.09 16.89
N ALA A 147 -20.21 18.28 16.04
CA ALA A 147 -20.34 16.83 16.24
C ALA A 147 -19.02 16.06 16.01
N PHE A 148 -18.07 16.64 15.27
CA PHE A 148 -16.82 15.99 14.87
C PHE A 148 -15.56 16.59 15.51
N LEU A 149 -15.65 17.77 16.13
CA LEU A 149 -14.56 18.36 16.91
C LEU A 149 -14.34 17.59 18.23
N PRO A 150 -13.10 17.60 18.77
CA PRO A 150 -12.84 17.10 20.12
C PRO A 150 -13.75 17.80 21.15
N PRO A 151 -14.30 17.09 22.16
CA PRO A 151 -15.24 17.66 23.13
C PRO A 151 -14.73 18.93 23.83
N GLU A 152 -13.42 18.98 24.10
CA GLU A 152 -12.75 20.11 24.75
C GLU A 152 -12.75 21.38 23.88
N VAL A 153 -12.61 21.22 22.56
CA VAL A 153 -12.63 22.32 21.60
C VAL A 153 -14.07 22.76 21.32
N ALA A 154 -14.98 21.79 21.14
CA ALA A 154 -16.40 22.06 20.89
C ALA A 154 -17.07 22.82 22.04
N ALA A 155 -16.71 22.52 23.29
CA ALA A 155 -17.22 23.22 24.47
C ALA A 155 -16.72 24.68 24.58
N GLY A 156 -15.59 25.00 23.95
CA GLY A 156 -15.01 26.34 23.93
C GLY A 156 -15.62 27.26 22.87
N ILE A 157 -16.40 26.73 21.92
CA ILE A 157 -17.09 27.52 20.90
C ILE A 157 -18.39 28.05 21.53
N PRO A 158 -18.56 29.38 21.66
CA PRO A 158 -19.79 29.96 22.20
C PRO A 158 -20.99 29.49 21.39
N VAL A 159 -22.07 29.12 22.08
CA VAL A 159 -23.30 28.58 21.48
C VAL A 159 -23.78 29.52 20.37
N LEU A 160 -23.80 29.01 19.14
CA LEU A 160 -24.28 29.72 17.96
C LEU A 160 -25.76 30.11 18.16
N PRO A 161 -26.17 31.34 17.81
CA PRO A 161 -27.55 31.78 17.98
C PRO A 161 -28.48 30.88 17.16
N ALA A 162 -29.61 30.49 17.78
CA ALA A 162 -30.66 29.69 17.17
C ALA A 162 -31.38 30.42 16.03
#